data_AF-A0A0E3NR12-F1
#
_entry.id   AF-A0A0E3NR12-F1
#
_cell.length_a   1.000
_cell.length_b   1.000
_cell.length_c   1.000
_cell.angle_alpha   90.00
_cell.angle_beta   90.00
_cell.angle_gamma   90.00
#
_symmetry.space_group_name_H-M   'P 1'
#
loop_
_entity.id
_entity.type
_entity.pdbx_description
1 polymer ?
#
loop_
_entity_poly.entity_id
_entity_poly.type
_entity_poly.pdbx_seq_one_letter_code
_entity_poly.pdbx_strand_id
1 'polypeptide(L)'
;MNEKHPGPVRQIIEKIGLSVLILVFLILLGTFVFYTVQSYSSLIPSNYTQSNLTQSNLIQSNLTQSNLTQSSLIQPNFTQSNLTQPNLTQSNLTQSNLTQPNLTQPNLTQSNLIQSNLTQPNLTQSSLIQPNLTQPNLTQSSLIQPNLTQSNLTQSYKTVYVGDYGSENFTCDGIDDQVEINQALEYVAENPQFTTVYLRGPNTYVISDSIFIGSQTTLVGDPTAVIKLKDKADWPVGKPLITQMDWRGVHGVIIKGFEIDGNHDNNEDKKKGLGYYNMIHFLNSRDIQVHDMYMHDGHGEGLKADHSYNIQFYNNNVYKLGHNGLFAISCQNVEAWNNTITCRTDSGLRATNSNHIKFYDNLIDSFYHWSAGSSGILIEKTAGTVNDVEIYNNTIHNTYGPGLWLIGWSESYSRKEAQNVHIYHNIFYSTGTNPNIDWVGGIITSGFYDTLIENNIFDGVYHAAVIHMYPTGTHIYPTYDDHPNLSPTGTGYATIVRNNIIVNTRERKKDPEGTGYAVINYLPETQTFVLENNCLYNNSAGNYQNCTSTTDIYADPLFVNQNEHDYCLKPDSPCIGAGYTFPISSEIFEEKTTESIESNEIITESIESNEKTIKSIIRAFVYQMRKFLSVDTSE
;
A
#
# COMPACT_ATOMS: atom_id res chain seq x y z
N MET A 1 7.25 40.66 -79.27
CA MET A 1 6.51 39.40 -78.99
C MET A 1 6.75 39.08 -77.53
N ASN A 2 5.65 38.91 -76.79
CA ASN A 2 5.45 38.22 -75.50
C ASN A 2 6.64 38.19 -74.53
N GLU A 3 6.52 38.74 -73.33
CA GLU A 3 5.80 38.04 -72.26
C GLU A 3 4.90 38.97 -71.43
N LYS A 4 3.66 38.52 -71.22
CA LYS A 4 2.64 39.19 -70.42
C LYS A 4 2.96 39.04 -68.92
N HIS A 5 3.06 40.18 -68.25
CA HIS A 5 3.06 40.34 -66.79
C HIS A 5 1.93 39.54 -66.09
N PRO A 6 2.23 38.69 -65.10
CA PRO A 6 1.24 38.17 -64.16
C PRO A 6 1.14 39.11 -62.93
N GLY A 7 1.20 40.42 -63.13
CA GLY A 7 1.09 41.42 -62.05
C GLY A 7 -0.28 41.40 -61.32
N PRO A 8 -1.41 41.26 -62.02
CA PRO A 8 -2.72 41.24 -61.36
C PRO A 8 -3.03 39.91 -60.68
N VAL A 9 -2.61 38.79 -61.29
CA VAL A 9 -2.94 37.44 -60.81
C VAL A 9 -2.20 37.11 -59.51
N ARG A 10 -0.93 37.52 -59.38
CA ARG A 10 -0.15 37.32 -58.17
C ARG A 10 -0.69 38.09 -56.97
N GLN A 11 -1.09 39.35 -57.16
CA GLN A 11 -1.72 40.15 -56.10
C GLN A 11 -3.10 39.61 -55.69
N ILE A 12 -3.86 39.05 -56.63
CA ILE A 12 -5.15 38.41 -56.34
C ILE A 12 -4.94 37.12 -55.54
N ILE A 13 -3.95 36.28 -55.91
CA ILE A 13 -3.61 35.05 -55.18
C ILE A 13 -3.08 35.37 -53.77
N GLU A 14 -2.25 36.40 -53.61
CA GLU A 14 -1.74 36.83 -52.30
C GLU A 14 -2.87 37.38 -51.39
N LYS A 15 -3.83 38.14 -51.94
CA LYS A 15 -5.01 38.61 -51.21
C LYS A 15 -5.97 37.47 -50.84
N ILE A 16 -6.16 36.50 -51.73
CA ILE A 16 -6.97 35.30 -51.44
C ILE A 16 -6.27 34.46 -50.37
N GLY A 17 -4.96 34.26 -50.47
CA GLY A 17 -4.18 33.54 -49.47
C GLY A 17 -4.24 34.19 -48.09
N LEU A 18 -4.10 35.52 -48.02
CA LEU A 18 -4.22 36.27 -46.77
C LEU A 18 -5.64 36.22 -46.20
N SER A 19 -6.67 36.28 -47.04
CA SER A 19 -8.07 36.20 -46.61
C SER A 19 -8.44 34.81 -46.09
N VAL A 20 -7.92 33.74 -46.71
CA VAL A 20 -8.06 32.37 -46.24
C VAL A 20 -7.30 32.16 -44.93
N LEU A 21 -6.11 32.72 -44.79
CA LEU A 21 -5.32 32.64 -43.55
C LEU A 21 -6.03 33.34 -42.39
N ILE A 22 -6.61 34.53 -42.63
CA ILE A 22 -7.41 35.26 -41.65
C ILE A 22 -8.68 34.49 -41.29
N LEU A 23 -9.35 33.88 -42.27
CA LEU A 23 -10.55 33.06 -42.02
C LEU A 23 -10.22 31.83 -41.17
N VAL A 24 -9.12 31.12 -41.48
CA VAL A 24 -8.64 29.98 -40.69
C VAL A 24 -8.22 30.43 -39.28
N PHE A 25 -7.55 31.58 -39.14
CA PHE A 25 -7.19 32.14 -37.85
C PHE A 25 -8.42 32.56 -37.03
N LEU A 26 -9.45 33.15 -37.65
CA LEU A 26 -10.71 33.51 -36.98
C LEU A 26 -11.53 32.28 -36.60
N ILE A 27 -11.50 31.20 -37.39
CA ILE A 27 -12.10 29.91 -37.04
C ILE A 27 -11.35 29.30 -35.86
N LEU A 28 -10.01 29.28 -35.89
CA LEU A 28 -9.17 28.75 -34.81
C LEU A 28 -9.29 29.57 -33.52
N LEU A 29 -9.34 30.90 -33.63
CA LEU A 29 -9.60 31.82 -32.52
C LEU A 29 -11.03 31.64 -32.01
N GLY A 30 -12.01 31.44 -32.89
CA GLY A 30 -13.38 31.10 -32.53
C GLY A 30 -13.47 29.78 -31.76
N THR A 31 -12.76 28.74 -32.21
CA THR A 31 -12.69 27.45 -31.50
C THR A 31 -11.90 27.53 -30.20
N PHE A 32 -10.83 28.34 -30.15
CA PHE A 32 -10.02 28.55 -28.95
C PHE A 32 -10.79 29.37 -27.91
N VAL A 33 -11.49 30.43 -28.33
CA VAL A 33 -12.42 31.20 -27.49
C VAL A 33 -13.57 30.29 -27.06
N PHE A 34 -14.14 29.45 -27.93
CA PHE A 34 -15.18 28.48 -27.56
C PHE A 34 -14.69 27.45 -26.53
N TYR A 35 -13.46 26.93 -26.65
CA TYR A 35 -12.86 26.00 -25.68
C TYR A 35 -12.47 26.67 -24.35
N THR A 36 -11.96 27.91 -24.40
CA THR A 36 -11.61 28.69 -23.19
C THR A 36 -12.85 29.23 -22.48
N VAL A 37 -13.93 29.53 -23.22
CA VAL A 37 -15.26 29.85 -22.69
C VAL A 37 -15.94 28.60 -22.13
N GLN A 38 -15.73 27.39 -22.68
CA GLN A 38 -16.22 26.14 -22.06
C GLN A 38 -15.53 25.80 -20.73
N SER A 39 -14.25 26.16 -20.57
CA SER A 39 -13.48 25.89 -19.35
C SER A 39 -13.67 26.94 -18.24
N TYR A 40 -14.20 28.14 -18.57
CA TYR A 40 -14.42 29.22 -17.60
C TYR A 40 -15.84 29.80 -17.54
N SER A 41 -16.76 29.33 -18.39
CA SER A 41 -18.15 29.78 -18.34
C SER A 41 -19.12 28.70 -18.82
N SER A 42 -19.78 28.06 -17.85
CA SER A 42 -21.23 27.97 -17.95
C SER A 42 -21.87 28.15 -16.58
N LEU A 43 -22.31 29.38 -16.34
CA LEU A 43 -23.50 29.76 -15.55
C LEU A 43 -24.80 29.20 -16.19
N ILE A 44 -24.69 28.08 -16.90
CA ILE A 44 -25.80 27.41 -17.58
C ILE A 44 -25.93 26.06 -16.89
N PRO A 45 -27.11 25.71 -16.37
CA PRO A 45 -27.41 24.36 -15.90
C PRO A 45 -26.98 23.31 -16.94
N SER A 46 -25.94 22.53 -16.64
CA SER A 46 -25.51 21.43 -17.51
C SER A 46 -26.55 20.31 -17.46
N ASN A 47 -27.05 19.88 -18.62
CA ASN A 47 -28.06 18.83 -18.70
C ASN A 47 -27.42 17.48 -19.06
N TYR A 48 -27.39 16.58 -18.08
CA TYR A 48 -26.91 15.20 -18.10
C TYR A 48 -28.03 14.20 -17.84
N THR A 49 -29.28 14.56 -18.18
CA THR A 49 -30.42 13.65 -18.02
C THR A 49 -30.15 12.35 -18.76
N GLN A 50 -30.32 11.20 -18.09
CA GLN A 50 -30.08 9.86 -18.64
C GLN A 50 -28.66 9.58 -19.17
N SER A 51 -27.66 10.38 -18.77
CA SER A 51 -26.27 10.13 -19.17
C SER A 51 -25.67 8.91 -18.46
N ASN A 52 -24.72 8.24 -19.11
CA ASN A 52 -23.85 7.26 -18.47
C ASN A 52 -22.52 7.94 -18.10
N LEU A 53 -22.26 8.05 -16.80
CA LEU A 53 -21.07 8.66 -16.18
C LEU A 53 -20.40 7.66 -15.23
N THR A 54 -20.59 6.35 -15.48
CA THR A 54 -19.96 5.27 -14.73
C THR A 54 -18.43 5.41 -14.76
N GLN A 55 -17.79 5.30 -13.59
CA GLN A 55 -16.34 5.44 -13.40
C GLN A 55 -15.75 6.78 -13.88
N SER A 56 -16.58 7.82 -14.04
CA SER A 56 -16.10 9.14 -14.45
C SER A 56 -15.24 9.79 -13.36
N ASN A 57 -14.13 10.42 -13.77
CA ASN A 57 -13.34 11.28 -12.90
C ASN A 57 -13.85 12.72 -12.99
N LEU A 58 -14.51 13.18 -11.93
CA LEU A 58 -15.15 14.49 -11.81
C LEU A 58 -14.55 15.29 -10.65
N ILE A 59 -13.33 14.96 -10.21
CA ILE A 59 -12.64 15.66 -9.12
C ILE A 59 -12.62 17.18 -9.39
N GLN A 60 -12.99 17.96 -8.38
CA GLN A 60 -13.01 19.44 -8.43
C GLN A 60 -13.87 20.04 -9.56
N SER A 61 -14.79 19.25 -10.14
CA SER A 61 -15.69 19.73 -11.19
C SER A 61 -16.72 20.74 -10.64
N ASN A 62 -17.19 21.64 -11.51
CA ASN A 62 -18.31 22.53 -11.21
C ASN A 62 -19.57 22.04 -11.92
N LEU A 63 -20.50 21.49 -11.13
CA LEU A 63 -21.78 20.93 -11.55
C LEU A 63 -22.95 21.67 -10.90
N THR A 64 -22.73 22.96 -10.60
CA THR A 64 -23.76 23.85 -10.04
C THR A 64 -25.00 23.85 -10.93
N GLN A 65 -26.16 23.60 -10.33
CA GLN A 65 -27.47 23.54 -10.99
C GLN A 65 -27.58 22.50 -12.11
N SER A 66 -26.67 21.52 -12.18
CA SER A 66 -26.73 20.48 -13.21
C SER A 66 -27.96 19.58 -13.03
N ASN A 67 -28.52 19.12 -14.16
CA ASN A 67 -29.59 18.13 -14.19
C ASN A 67 -29.03 16.76 -14.54
N LEU A 68 -28.94 15.87 -13.55
CA LEU A 68 -28.45 14.48 -13.61
C LEU A 68 -29.61 13.49 -13.41
N THR A 69 -30.84 13.89 -13.75
CA THR A 69 -32.02 13.03 -13.57
C THR A 69 -31.83 11.71 -14.33
N GLN A 70 -32.07 10.58 -13.67
CA GLN A 70 -31.95 9.23 -14.24
C GLN A 70 -30.55 8.87 -14.80
N SER A 71 -29.48 9.56 -14.41
CA SER A 71 -28.13 9.23 -14.87
C SER A 71 -27.56 7.98 -14.18
N SER A 72 -26.73 7.20 -14.89
CA SER A 72 -25.92 6.14 -14.31
C SER A 72 -24.58 6.71 -13.83
N LEU A 73 -24.36 6.69 -12.52
CA LEU A 73 -23.23 7.24 -11.79
C LEU A 73 -22.64 6.15 -10.89
N ILE A 74 -22.31 4.98 -11.45
CA ILE A 74 -21.70 3.89 -10.69
C ILE A 74 -20.20 4.14 -10.58
N GLN A 75 -19.65 4.17 -9.35
CA GLN A 75 -18.22 4.46 -9.07
C GLN A 75 -17.62 5.79 -9.61
N PRO A 76 -18.35 6.92 -9.72
CA PRO A 76 -17.75 8.19 -10.11
C PRO A 76 -16.91 8.75 -8.96
N ASN A 77 -15.91 9.57 -9.31
CA ASN A 77 -15.13 10.32 -8.33
C ASN A 77 -15.50 11.80 -8.37
N PHE A 78 -16.22 12.27 -7.35
CA PHE A 78 -16.67 13.64 -7.15
C PHE A 78 -15.88 14.37 -6.06
N THR A 79 -14.69 13.89 -5.69
CA THR A 79 -13.89 14.50 -4.62
C THR A 79 -13.74 16.02 -4.83
N GLN A 80 -14.13 16.81 -3.82
CA GLN A 80 -14.09 18.28 -3.84
C GLN A 80 -14.90 18.96 -4.97
N SER A 81 -15.89 18.29 -5.56
CA SER A 81 -16.74 18.88 -6.59
C SER A 81 -17.74 19.90 -6.03
N ASN A 82 -18.08 20.91 -6.83
CA ASN A 82 -19.17 21.83 -6.53
C ASN A 82 -20.49 21.36 -7.15
N LEU A 83 -21.35 20.79 -6.32
CA LEU A 83 -22.68 20.28 -6.63
C LEU A 83 -23.72 21.12 -5.87
N THR A 84 -23.71 22.44 -6.07
CA THR A 84 -24.74 23.32 -5.52
C THR A 84 -26.01 23.21 -6.37
N GLN A 85 -27.16 22.87 -5.77
CA GLN A 85 -28.47 22.69 -6.41
C GLN A 85 -28.55 21.65 -7.56
N PRO A 86 -27.89 20.47 -7.50
CA PRO A 86 -28.01 19.47 -8.54
C PRO A 86 -29.40 18.81 -8.49
N ASN A 87 -29.90 18.40 -9.64
CA ASN A 87 -31.05 17.51 -9.72
C ASN A 87 -30.58 16.08 -10.04
N LEU A 88 -30.54 15.23 -9.01
CA LEU A 88 -30.14 13.82 -9.03
C LEU A 88 -31.36 12.90 -8.89
N THR A 89 -32.53 13.34 -9.31
CA THR A 89 -33.76 12.54 -9.19
C THR A 89 -33.60 11.22 -9.94
N GLN A 90 -33.85 10.08 -9.28
CA GLN A 90 -33.73 8.73 -9.84
C GLN A 90 -32.35 8.35 -10.41
N SER A 91 -31.28 9.07 -10.07
CA SER A 91 -29.93 8.71 -10.51
C SER A 91 -29.34 7.56 -9.69
N ASN A 92 -28.44 6.78 -10.28
CA ASN A 92 -27.75 5.67 -9.60
C ASN A 92 -26.29 6.04 -9.26
N LEU A 93 -26.03 6.48 -8.03
CA LEU A 93 -24.72 6.83 -7.48
C LEU A 93 -23.99 5.68 -6.74
N THR A 94 -24.33 4.41 -7.01
CA THR A 94 -23.74 3.27 -6.31
C THR A 94 -22.21 3.32 -6.30
N GLN A 95 -21.59 3.14 -5.12
CA GLN A 95 -20.14 3.18 -4.90
C GLN A 95 -19.45 4.48 -5.34
N SER A 96 -20.17 5.60 -5.40
CA SER A 96 -19.59 6.90 -5.71
C SER A 96 -18.64 7.40 -4.61
N ASN A 97 -17.55 8.08 -5.00
CA ASN A 97 -16.65 8.79 -4.07
C ASN A 97 -17.01 10.29 -4.03
N LEU A 98 -17.70 10.68 -2.96
CA LEU A 98 -18.15 12.02 -2.64
C LEU A 98 -17.42 12.50 -1.36
N THR A 99 -16.10 12.55 -1.40
CA THR A 99 -15.27 13.12 -0.33
C THR A 99 -15.22 14.65 -0.45
N GLN A 100 -15.68 15.36 0.58
CA GLN A 100 -15.76 16.83 0.64
C GLN A 100 -16.53 17.52 -0.52
N PRO A 101 -17.67 17.01 -1.01
CA PRO A 101 -18.44 17.70 -2.03
C PRO A 101 -19.19 18.90 -1.42
N ASN A 102 -19.38 19.95 -2.21
CA ASN A 102 -20.37 20.97 -1.87
C ASN A 102 -21.73 20.55 -2.43
N LEU A 103 -22.57 19.88 -1.61
CA LEU A 103 -23.94 19.45 -1.94
C LEU A 103 -24.99 20.37 -1.28
N THR A 104 -24.91 21.68 -1.50
CA THR A 104 -25.92 22.61 -0.97
C THR A 104 -27.21 22.49 -1.81
N GLN A 105 -28.36 22.23 -1.19
CA GLN A 105 -29.68 22.10 -1.82
C GLN A 105 -29.84 21.03 -2.94
N PRO A 106 -29.30 19.80 -2.81
CA PRO A 106 -29.45 18.77 -3.82
C PRO A 106 -30.87 18.20 -3.82
N ASN A 107 -31.36 17.80 -5.00
CA ASN A 107 -32.54 16.96 -5.12
C ASN A 107 -32.14 15.51 -5.40
N LEU A 108 -32.23 14.66 -4.38
CA LEU A 108 -31.87 13.24 -4.38
C LEU A 108 -33.13 12.35 -4.30
N THR A 109 -34.24 12.83 -4.85
CA THR A 109 -35.50 12.07 -4.82
C THR A 109 -35.35 10.76 -5.58
N GLN A 110 -35.60 9.63 -4.91
CA GLN A 110 -35.50 8.28 -5.47
C GLN A 110 -34.12 7.90 -6.04
N SER A 111 -33.05 8.61 -5.65
CA SER A 111 -31.70 8.25 -6.08
C SER A 111 -31.16 7.03 -5.33
N ASN A 112 -30.30 6.25 -5.97
CA ASN A 112 -29.61 5.12 -5.37
C ASN A 112 -28.18 5.50 -4.95
N LEU A 113 -27.81 5.35 -3.69
CA LEU A 113 -26.49 5.68 -3.13
C LEU A 113 -25.87 4.50 -2.37
N ILE A 114 -26.19 3.26 -2.74
CA ILE A 114 -25.62 2.06 -2.11
C ILE A 114 -24.08 2.17 -2.06
N GLN A 115 -23.48 1.94 -0.90
CA GLN A 115 -22.02 1.93 -0.69
C GLN A 115 -21.28 3.22 -1.14
N SER A 116 -21.98 4.35 -1.22
CA SER A 116 -21.34 5.63 -1.58
C SER A 116 -20.52 6.19 -0.43
N ASN A 117 -19.33 6.71 -0.71
CA ASN A 117 -18.49 7.42 0.25
C ASN A 117 -18.87 8.91 0.31
N LEU A 118 -19.63 9.31 1.33
CA LEU A 118 -20.05 10.68 1.63
C LEU A 118 -19.29 11.19 2.88
N THR A 119 -17.96 11.28 2.80
CA THR A 119 -17.13 11.83 3.89
C THR A 119 -17.13 13.36 3.82
N GLN A 120 -17.52 14.03 4.91
CA GLN A 120 -17.64 15.51 5.02
C GLN A 120 -18.51 16.20 3.94
N PRO A 121 -19.68 15.69 3.53
CA PRO A 121 -20.54 16.37 2.58
C PRO A 121 -21.23 17.57 3.26
N ASN A 122 -21.33 18.69 2.55
CA ASN A 122 -22.26 19.75 2.92
C ASN A 122 -23.63 19.39 2.33
N LEU A 123 -24.61 18.95 3.13
CA LEU A 123 -25.96 18.54 2.69
C LEU A 123 -27.06 19.53 3.12
N THR A 124 -26.71 20.81 3.27
CA THR A 124 -27.62 21.87 3.72
C THR A 124 -28.84 21.96 2.81
N GLN A 125 -30.06 21.93 3.38
CA GLN A 125 -31.35 22.07 2.67
C GLN A 125 -31.57 21.04 1.56
N SER A 126 -31.09 19.81 1.74
CA SER A 126 -31.26 18.70 0.80
C SER A 126 -32.71 18.18 0.74
N SER A 127 -33.16 17.79 -0.46
CA SER A 127 -34.42 17.06 -0.68
C SER A 127 -34.15 15.57 -0.88
N LEU A 128 -34.49 14.76 0.13
CA LEU A 128 -34.21 13.34 0.22
C LEU A 128 -35.52 12.56 0.37
N ILE A 129 -36.29 12.48 -0.72
CA ILE A 129 -37.55 11.75 -0.76
C ILE A 129 -37.29 10.34 -1.32
N GLN A 130 -37.45 9.30 -0.50
CA GLN A 130 -37.21 7.90 -0.88
C GLN A 130 -35.82 7.56 -1.49
N PRO A 131 -34.68 8.12 -1.02
CA PRO A 131 -33.38 7.65 -1.48
C PRO A 131 -33.10 6.21 -0.99
N ASN A 132 -32.33 5.45 -1.78
CA ASN A 132 -31.77 4.16 -1.34
C ASN A 132 -30.35 4.39 -0.79
N LEU A 133 -30.21 4.34 0.54
CA LEU A 133 -28.97 4.59 1.27
C LEU A 133 -28.55 3.33 2.03
N THR A 134 -28.23 2.25 1.32
CA THR A 134 -27.70 1.03 1.96
C THR A 134 -26.18 1.15 2.10
N GLN A 135 -25.66 1.08 3.34
CA GLN A 135 -24.22 1.22 3.66
C GLN A 135 -23.53 2.52 3.15
N PRO A 136 -24.12 3.73 3.26
CA PRO A 136 -23.39 4.95 2.93
C PRO A 136 -22.34 5.24 4.02
N ASN A 137 -21.16 5.73 3.64
CA ASN A 137 -20.24 6.33 4.62
C ASN A 137 -20.61 7.80 4.78
N LEU A 138 -21.28 8.19 5.87
CA LEU A 138 -21.73 9.58 6.15
C LEU A 138 -20.87 10.32 7.19
N THR A 139 -19.62 9.89 7.36
CA THR A 139 -18.73 10.41 8.40
C THR A 139 -18.59 11.94 8.32
N GLN A 140 -18.81 12.63 9.45
CA GLN A 140 -18.71 14.10 9.57
C GLN A 140 -19.61 14.90 8.59
N SER A 141 -20.77 14.37 8.20
CA SER A 141 -21.73 15.08 7.34
C SER A 141 -22.40 16.28 8.06
N SER A 142 -22.57 17.39 7.34
CA SER A 142 -23.36 18.54 7.83
C SER A 142 -24.80 18.45 7.31
N LEU A 143 -25.74 18.15 8.21
CA LEU A 143 -27.18 18.05 7.93
C LEU A 143 -27.93 19.21 8.58
N ILE A 144 -28.11 20.31 7.83
CA ILE A 144 -28.91 21.46 8.27
C ILE A 144 -30.20 21.52 7.44
N GLN A 145 -31.35 21.34 8.08
CA GLN A 145 -32.71 21.37 7.47
C GLN A 145 -32.95 20.37 6.30
N PRO A 146 -32.62 19.07 6.40
CA PRO A 146 -32.95 18.12 5.34
C PRO A 146 -34.46 17.82 5.31
N ASN A 147 -35.05 17.70 4.12
CA ASN A 147 -36.40 17.16 3.94
C ASN A 147 -36.30 15.64 3.75
N LEU A 148 -36.51 14.88 4.83
CA LEU A 148 -36.44 13.42 4.89
C LEU A 148 -37.84 12.82 5.00
N THR A 149 -38.43 12.43 3.87
CA THR A 149 -39.69 11.66 3.84
C THR A 149 -39.45 10.28 3.26
N GLN A 150 -39.75 9.23 4.05
CA GLN A 150 -39.66 7.81 3.63
C GLN A 150 -38.27 7.38 3.10
N SER A 151 -37.18 7.92 3.66
CA SER A 151 -35.83 7.44 3.35
C SER A 151 -35.58 6.07 3.98
N ASN A 152 -35.12 5.09 3.20
CA ASN A 152 -34.58 3.83 3.72
C ASN A 152 -33.18 4.09 4.30
N LEU A 153 -33.13 4.65 5.51
CA LEU A 153 -31.91 4.79 6.31
C LEU A 153 -31.74 3.53 7.16
N THR A 154 -31.28 2.43 6.54
CA THR A 154 -30.84 1.25 7.29
C THR A 154 -29.35 1.38 7.59
N GLN A 155 -29.05 1.60 8.88
CA GLN A 155 -27.74 1.68 9.58
C GLN A 155 -27.06 3.05 9.69
N SER A 156 -27.53 3.86 10.64
CA SER A 156 -26.64 4.73 11.44
C SER A 156 -26.27 3.92 12.69
N TYR A 157 -25.15 3.18 12.66
CA TYR A 157 -24.69 2.51 13.88
C TYR A 157 -24.36 3.55 14.93
N LYS A 158 -24.86 3.33 16.14
CA LYS A 158 -24.64 4.25 17.25
C LYS A 158 -23.27 3.95 17.88
N THR A 159 -22.56 5.00 18.26
CA THR A 159 -21.27 4.92 18.96
C THR A 159 -21.49 4.95 20.46
N VAL A 160 -20.76 4.10 21.19
CA VAL A 160 -20.64 4.14 22.64
C VAL A 160 -19.33 4.83 22.99
N TYR A 161 -19.38 5.87 23.81
CA TYR A 161 -18.20 6.64 24.22
C TYR A 161 -17.69 6.19 25.60
N VAL A 162 -16.36 6.12 25.73
CA VAL A 162 -15.63 5.86 26.97
C VAL A 162 -14.64 7.02 27.21
N GLY A 163 -14.60 7.56 28.43
CA GLY A 163 -13.75 8.71 28.80
C GLY A 163 -13.81 8.97 30.30
N ASP A 164 -13.30 10.11 30.78
CA ASP A 164 -13.22 10.46 32.22
C ASP A 164 -13.98 11.75 32.58
N TYR A 165 -14.66 12.39 31.62
CA TYR A 165 -15.33 13.68 31.82
C TYR A 165 -16.75 13.57 32.42
N GLY A 166 -17.27 12.35 32.59
CA GLY A 166 -18.60 12.09 33.15
C GLY A 166 -19.77 12.36 32.21
N SER A 167 -19.49 12.68 30.94
CA SER A 167 -20.49 12.95 29.88
C SER A 167 -20.65 11.79 28.89
N GLU A 168 -19.77 10.80 29.00
CA GLU A 168 -19.68 9.60 28.20
C GLU A 168 -20.71 8.54 28.61
N ASN A 169 -20.85 7.50 27.79
CA ASN A 169 -21.71 6.37 28.14
C ASN A 169 -21.11 5.57 29.31
N PHE A 170 -19.79 5.44 29.33
CA PHE A 170 -19.02 4.79 30.37
C PHE A 170 -17.89 5.72 30.81
N THR A 171 -17.80 6.00 32.11
CA THR A 171 -16.84 6.96 32.68
C THR A 171 -15.80 6.22 33.50
N CYS A 172 -14.56 6.24 33.02
CA CYS A 172 -13.38 5.72 33.68
C CYS A 172 -13.05 6.54 34.94
N ASP A 173 -12.59 5.86 35.98
CA ASP A 173 -12.18 6.48 37.24
C ASP A 173 -10.64 6.59 37.39
N GLY A 174 -9.90 6.14 36.38
CA GLY A 174 -8.44 6.14 36.33
C GLY A 174 -7.79 4.94 37.03
N ILE A 175 -8.59 3.96 37.46
CA ILE A 175 -8.14 2.71 38.07
C ILE A 175 -8.78 1.56 37.33
N ASP A 176 -7.96 0.68 36.76
CA ASP A 176 -8.45 -0.53 36.09
C ASP A 176 -9.45 -0.23 34.96
N ASP A 177 -9.11 0.78 34.13
CA ASP A 177 -10.02 1.36 33.12
C ASP A 177 -10.52 0.35 32.06
N GLN A 178 -9.90 -0.84 31.99
CA GLN A 178 -10.43 -1.93 31.19
C GLN A 178 -11.84 -2.36 31.65
N VAL A 179 -12.23 -2.11 32.89
CA VAL A 179 -13.56 -2.46 33.41
C VAL A 179 -14.64 -1.71 32.62
N GLU A 180 -14.53 -0.40 32.50
CA GLU A 180 -15.48 0.44 31.77
C GLU A 180 -15.41 0.19 30.26
N ILE A 181 -14.20 -0.02 29.72
CA ILE A 181 -14.02 -0.37 28.30
C ILE A 181 -14.72 -1.71 28.00
N ASN A 182 -14.56 -2.72 28.87
CA ASN A 182 -15.20 -4.02 28.71
C ASN A 182 -16.72 -3.93 28.84
N GLN A 183 -17.24 -3.13 29.78
CA GLN A 183 -18.68 -2.87 29.89
C GLN A 183 -19.24 -2.22 28.61
N ALA A 184 -18.50 -1.28 28.02
CA ALA A 184 -18.88 -0.66 26.75
C ALA A 184 -18.88 -1.66 25.58
N LEU A 185 -17.87 -2.53 25.50
CA LEU A 185 -17.78 -3.56 24.47
C LEU A 185 -18.86 -4.64 24.65
N GLU A 186 -19.16 -5.05 25.87
CA GLU A 186 -20.24 -6.00 26.19
C GLU A 186 -21.60 -5.41 25.81
N TYR A 187 -21.83 -4.13 26.13
CA TYR A 187 -23.02 -3.42 25.69
C TYR A 187 -23.16 -3.41 24.16
N VAL A 188 -22.08 -3.14 23.42
CA VAL A 188 -22.09 -3.19 21.95
C VAL A 188 -22.40 -4.61 21.45
N ALA A 189 -21.82 -5.64 22.06
CA ALA A 189 -22.06 -7.03 21.69
C ALA A 189 -23.52 -7.47 21.92
N GLU A 190 -24.17 -6.98 22.97
CA GLU A 190 -25.58 -7.26 23.28
C GLU A 190 -26.58 -6.39 22.51
N ASN A 191 -26.11 -5.29 21.91
CA ASN A 191 -26.95 -4.30 21.25
C ASN A 191 -26.50 -4.04 19.81
N PRO A 192 -26.90 -4.89 18.84
CA PRO A 192 -26.42 -4.85 17.44
C PRO A 192 -26.64 -3.53 16.68
N GLN A 193 -27.46 -2.61 17.21
CA GLN A 193 -27.61 -1.25 16.70
C GLN A 193 -26.39 -0.35 17.00
N PHE A 194 -25.52 -0.76 17.91
CA PHE A 194 -24.21 -0.18 18.16
C PHE A 194 -23.14 -1.12 17.59
N THR A 195 -22.09 -0.57 17.01
CA THR A 195 -20.95 -1.35 16.49
C THR A 195 -19.62 -0.71 16.84
N THR A 196 -19.62 0.40 17.57
CA THR A 196 -18.41 1.19 17.81
C THR A 196 -18.29 1.56 19.28
N VAL A 197 -17.14 1.25 19.86
CA VAL A 197 -16.66 1.82 21.12
C VAL A 197 -15.59 2.87 20.80
N TYR A 198 -15.78 4.08 21.30
CA TYR A 198 -14.90 5.23 21.07
C TYR A 198 -14.19 5.65 22.36
N LEU A 199 -12.86 5.59 22.36
CA LEU A 199 -11.99 6.03 23.44
C LEU A 199 -11.64 7.52 23.27
N ARG A 200 -12.07 8.36 24.20
CA ARG A 200 -11.78 9.80 24.17
C ARG A 200 -10.35 10.11 24.60
N GLY A 201 -9.67 10.89 23.77
CA GLY A 201 -8.41 11.54 24.11
C GLY A 201 -8.65 12.87 24.86
N PRO A 202 -7.63 13.40 25.54
CA PRO A 202 -6.25 12.90 25.63
C PRO A 202 -6.01 11.97 26.84
N ASN A 203 -6.93 11.04 27.10
CA ASN A 203 -6.90 10.24 28.32
C ASN A 203 -5.93 9.05 28.21
N THR A 204 -5.28 8.72 29.32
CA THR A 204 -4.53 7.46 29.49
C THR A 204 -5.39 6.48 30.26
N TYR A 205 -5.75 5.37 29.62
CA TYR A 205 -6.50 4.25 30.19
C TYR A 205 -5.52 3.22 30.73
N VAL A 206 -5.31 3.19 32.05
CA VAL A 206 -4.37 2.28 32.71
C VAL A 206 -5.07 0.96 32.99
N ILE A 207 -4.58 -0.12 32.40
CA ILE A 207 -5.24 -1.43 32.47
C ILE A 207 -4.48 -2.45 33.33
N SER A 208 -5.23 -3.21 34.12
CA SER A 208 -4.75 -4.31 34.96
C SER A 208 -5.27 -5.69 34.56
N ASP A 209 -6.14 -5.74 33.55
CA ASP A 209 -6.61 -6.94 32.87
C ASP A 209 -6.81 -6.65 31.36
N SER A 210 -7.08 -7.69 30.57
CA SER A 210 -7.33 -7.61 29.14
C SER A 210 -8.64 -6.89 28.81
N ILE A 211 -8.65 -6.27 27.64
CA ILE A 211 -9.84 -5.75 26.96
C ILE A 211 -10.37 -6.82 26.01
N PHE A 212 -11.66 -7.12 26.06
CA PHE A 212 -12.31 -8.18 25.30
C PHE A 212 -13.24 -7.59 24.23
N ILE A 213 -12.92 -7.77 22.94
CA ILE A 213 -13.72 -7.29 21.82
C ILE A 213 -14.60 -8.39 21.21
N GLY A 214 -15.86 -8.05 20.93
CA GLY A 214 -16.82 -8.93 20.26
C GLY A 214 -16.73 -8.88 18.73
N SER A 215 -17.51 -9.71 18.05
CA SER A 215 -17.62 -9.66 16.58
C SER A 215 -18.33 -8.39 16.10
N GLN A 216 -18.13 -8.01 14.84
CA GLN A 216 -18.75 -6.85 14.18
C GLN A 216 -18.56 -5.54 14.96
N THR A 217 -17.42 -5.41 15.64
CA THR A 217 -17.13 -4.31 16.56
C THR A 217 -15.91 -3.53 16.11
N THR A 218 -16.03 -2.21 16.13
CA THR A 218 -14.93 -1.25 15.96
C THR A 218 -14.55 -0.68 17.31
N LEU A 219 -13.30 -0.88 17.72
CA LEU A 219 -12.69 -0.14 18.81
C LEU A 219 -11.84 0.97 18.20
N VAL A 220 -12.25 2.22 18.42
CA VAL A 220 -11.60 3.41 17.88
C VAL A 220 -11.31 4.39 18.99
N GLY A 221 -10.33 5.27 18.83
CA GLY A 221 -10.10 6.36 19.75
C GLY A 221 -9.57 7.61 19.07
N ASP A 222 -9.45 8.68 19.84
CA ASP A 222 -8.65 9.84 19.44
C ASP A 222 -7.16 9.45 19.39
N PRO A 223 -6.33 10.07 18.52
CA PRO A 223 -4.89 9.81 18.47
C PRO A 223 -4.13 10.09 19.78
N THR A 224 -4.74 10.86 20.69
CA THR A 224 -4.21 11.18 22.02
C THR A 224 -4.75 10.27 23.12
N ALA A 225 -5.64 9.32 22.81
CA ALA A 225 -6.05 8.27 23.73
C ALA A 225 -4.96 7.21 23.83
N VAL A 226 -4.59 6.81 25.05
CA VAL A 226 -3.51 5.84 25.31
C VAL A 226 -4.05 4.68 26.14
N ILE A 227 -4.01 3.45 25.62
CA ILE A 227 -4.16 2.25 26.45
C ILE A 227 -2.77 1.90 26.99
N LYS A 228 -2.63 1.87 28.32
CA LYS A 228 -1.35 1.63 28.98
C LYS A 228 -1.40 0.43 29.92
N LEU A 229 -0.49 -0.52 29.74
CA LEU A 229 -0.30 -1.60 30.71
C LEU A 229 0.16 -1.03 32.06
N LYS A 230 -0.44 -1.46 33.18
CA LYS A 230 0.01 -1.03 34.51
C LYS A 230 1.45 -1.43 34.82
N ASP A 231 2.04 -0.76 35.80
CA ASP A 231 3.34 -1.13 36.37
C ASP A 231 3.25 -2.47 37.10
N LYS A 232 4.29 -3.29 36.99
CA LYS A 232 4.39 -4.62 37.62
C LYS A 232 3.11 -5.43 37.44
N ALA A 233 2.63 -5.50 36.20
CA ALA A 233 1.36 -6.11 35.84
C ALA A 233 1.27 -7.58 36.30
N ASP A 234 2.39 -8.31 36.24
CA ASP A 234 2.53 -9.70 36.67
C ASP A 234 1.50 -10.67 36.03
N TRP A 235 1.01 -10.35 34.82
CA TRP A 235 0.14 -11.28 34.10
C TRP A 235 0.90 -12.53 33.63
N PRO A 236 0.22 -13.67 33.51
CA PRO A 236 0.81 -14.89 32.96
C PRO A 236 1.20 -14.72 31.48
N VAL A 237 2.12 -15.58 31.03
CA VAL A 237 2.50 -15.71 29.61
C VAL A 237 1.24 -15.94 28.76
N GLY A 238 1.19 -15.31 27.60
CA GLY A 238 0.10 -15.46 26.64
C GLY A 238 -1.12 -14.59 26.92
N LYS A 239 -1.13 -13.79 27.99
CA LYS A 239 -2.20 -12.83 28.25
C LYS A 239 -1.92 -11.49 27.53
N PRO A 240 -2.74 -11.08 26.54
CA PRO A 240 -2.56 -9.86 25.78
C PRO A 240 -3.31 -8.66 26.40
N LEU A 241 -3.01 -7.44 25.95
CA LEU A 241 -3.77 -6.23 26.35
C LEU A 241 -5.17 -6.22 25.73
N ILE A 242 -5.29 -6.54 24.44
CA ILE A 242 -6.59 -6.65 23.72
C ILE A 242 -6.74 -8.05 23.12
N THR A 243 -7.90 -8.67 23.33
CA THR A 243 -8.25 -9.98 22.75
C THR A 243 -9.75 -10.15 22.55
N GLN A 244 -10.15 -11.33 22.10
CA GLN A 244 -11.53 -11.69 21.77
C GLN A 244 -12.39 -12.05 22.99
N MET A 245 -13.68 -11.70 22.93
CA MET A 245 -14.69 -12.21 23.88
C MET A 245 -14.98 -13.70 23.70
N ASP A 246 -15.19 -14.17 22.46
CA ASP A 246 -15.45 -15.59 22.19
C ASP A 246 -14.12 -16.30 21.93
N TRP A 247 -13.75 -17.21 22.84
CA TRP A 247 -12.54 -18.03 22.74
C TRP A 247 -12.49 -18.88 21.46
N ARG A 248 -13.64 -19.13 20.81
CA ARG A 248 -13.73 -19.84 19.53
C ARG A 248 -13.34 -19.00 18.32
N GLY A 249 -13.25 -17.67 18.48
CA GLY A 249 -12.95 -16.72 17.41
C GLY A 249 -14.01 -15.64 17.27
N VAL A 250 -13.59 -14.48 16.77
CA VAL A 250 -14.46 -13.35 16.42
C VAL A 250 -14.30 -12.98 14.96
N HIS A 251 -15.23 -12.18 14.43
CA HIS A 251 -15.14 -11.71 13.06
C HIS A 251 -15.52 -10.24 12.87
N GLY A 252 -14.97 -9.61 11.83
CA GLY A 252 -15.30 -8.23 11.45
C GLY A 252 -14.93 -7.23 12.53
N VAL A 253 -13.71 -7.37 13.06
CA VAL A 253 -13.17 -6.50 14.10
C VAL A 253 -12.27 -5.46 13.47
N ILE A 254 -12.44 -4.21 13.90
CA ILE A 254 -11.59 -3.08 13.50
C ILE A 254 -11.02 -2.43 14.77
N ILE A 255 -9.71 -2.28 14.86
CA ILE A 255 -9.03 -1.58 15.95
C ILE A 255 -8.21 -0.45 15.32
N LYS A 256 -8.48 0.81 15.69
CA LYS A 256 -7.81 1.95 15.04
C LYS A 256 -7.72 3.25 15.83
N GLY A 257 -6.72 4.07 15.49
CA GLY A 257 -6.71 5.50 15.77
C GLY A 257 -6.23 5.93 17.15
N PHE A 258 -5.78 5.02 18.01
CA PHE A 258 -5.28 5.33 19.35
C PHE A 258 -3.90 4.70 19.61
N GLU A 259 -3.29 5.05 20.74
CA GLU A 259 -1.98 4.56 21.16
C GLU A 259 -2.10 3.35 22.11
N ILE A 260 -1.20 2.38 21.96
CA ILE A 260 -0.97 1.31 22.94
C ILE A 260 0.47 1.42 23.47
N ASP A 261 0.58 1.74 24.76
CA ASP A 261 1.82 1.74 25.53
C ASP A 261 1.94 0.41 26.29
N GLY A 262 2.86 -0.44 25.83
CA GLY A 262 3.13 -1.74 26.45
C GLY A 262 3.88 -1.66 27.78
N ASN A 263 4.33 -0.46 28.17
CA ASN A 263 4.96 -0.14 29.46
C ASN A 263 6.08 -1.10 29.86
N HIS A 264 6.98 -1.41 28.93
CA HIS A 264 8.06 -2.35 29.15
C HIS A 264 8.97 -1.88 30.30
N ASP A 265 9.31 -0.60 30.33
CA ASP A 265 10.30 -0.05 31.27
C ASP A 265 9.85 -0.11 32.74
N ASN A 266 8.56 -0.27 33.02
CA ASN A 266 8.03 -0.51 34.38
C ASN A 266 7.64 -1.97 34.63
N ASN A 267 7.96 -2.86 33.69
CA ASN A 267 7.70 -4.30 33.74
C ASN A 267 8.96 -5.12 33.37
N GLU A 268 10.16 -4.59 33.64
CA GLU A 268 11.45 -5.21 33.28
C GLU A 268 11.71 -6.59 33.90
N ASP A 269 10.89 -7.02 34.86
CA ASP A 269 10.95 -8.37 35.43
C ASP A 269 10.51 -9.45 34.42
N LYS A 270 9.82 -9.07 33.33
CA LYS A 270 9.46 -9.97 32.24
C LYS A 270 10.49 -9.94 31.11
N LYS A 271 10.69 -11.09 30.47
CA LYS A 271 11.57 -11.20 29.30
C LYS A 271 10.80 -10.87 28.03
N LYS A 272 11.41 -10.05 27.18
CA LYS A 272 10.94 -9.75 25.83
C LYS A 272 10.87 -11.02 24.98
N GLY A 273 9.89 -11.13 24.09
CA GLY A 273 9.78 -12.24 23.13
C GLY A 273 9.36 -13.60 23.72
N LEU A 274 9.00 -13.67 25.01
CA LEU A 274 8.50 -14.91 25.63
C LEU A 274 6.96 -14.97 25.72
N GLY A 275 6.25 -14.17 24.90
CA GLY A 275 4.79 -14.16 24.84
C GLY A 275 4.11 -13.38 25.97
N TYR A 276 4.85 -12.57 26.74
CA TYR A 276 4.26 -11.63 27.70
C TYR A 276 3.72 -10.38 26.99
N TYR A 277 2.53 -9.95 27.38
CA TYR A 277 1.97 -8.63 27.07
C TYR A 277 1.97 -8.32 25.56
N ASN A 278 1.52 -9.26 24.73
CA ASN A 278 1.18 -8.95 23.35
C ASN A 278 0.12 -7.84 23.36
N MET A 279 0.26 -6.83 22.50
CA MET A 279 -0.69 -5.71 22.49
C MET A 279 -2.06 -6.19 22.03
N ILE A 280 -2.10 -6.93 20.92
CA ILE A 280 -3.33 -7.49 20.36
C ILE A 280 -3.10 -8.95 20.02
N HIS A 281 -4.01 -9.83 20.44
CA HIS A 281 -3.95 -11.25 20.05
C HIS A 281 -5.33 -11.81 19.72
N PHE A 282 -5.43 -12.39 18.52
CA PHE A 282 -6.60 -13.13 18.05
C PHE A 282 -6.27 -14.58 17.69
N LEU A 283 -7.21 -15.47 17.97
CA LEU A 283 -7.19 -16.90 17.65
C LEU A 283 -8.46 -17.27 16.88
N ASN A 284 -8.34 -18.10 15.85
CA ASN A 284 -9.47 -18.64 15.07
C ASN A 284 -10.43 -17.55 14.54
N SER A 285 -9.91 -16.36 14.26
CA SER A 285 -10.72 -15.18 13.96
C SER A 285 -10.66 -14.85 12.47
N ARG A 286 -11.57 -13.99 11.98
CA ARG A 286 -11.57 -13.59 10.57
C ARG A 286 -11.96 -12.14 10.34
N ASP A 287 -11.51 -11.58 9.23
CA ASP A 287 -11.85 -10.20 8.85
C ASP A 287 -11.41 -9.21 9.96
N ILE A 288 -10.13 -9.27 10.32
CA ILE A 288 -9.51 -8.45 11.38
C ILE A 288 -8.70 -7.34 10.73
N GLN A 289 -8.97 -6.09 11.13
CA GLN A 289 -8.23 -4.92 10.68
C GLN A 289 -7.63 -4.19 11.89
N VAL A 290 -6.33 -3.94 11.84
CA VAL A 290 -5.61 -3.13 12.83
C VAL A 290 -4.85 -2.04 12.09
N HIS A 291 -5.26 -0.79 12.24
CA HIS A 291 -4.70 0.29 11.45
C HIS A 291 -4.72 1.66 12.11
N ASP A 292 -3.89 2.58 11.61
CA ASP A 292 -3.74 3.92 12.16
C ASP A 292 -3.40 3.90 13.67
N MET A 293 -2.65 2.89 14.12
CA MET A 293 -2.24 2.72 15.52
C MET A 293 -0.83 3.24 15.76
N TYR A 294 -0.58 3.73 16.98
CA TYR A 294 0.78 3.88 17.51
C TYR A 294 1.00 2.83 18.60
N MET A 295 1.93 1.90 18.37
CA MET A 295 2.19 0.76 19.24
C MET A 295 3.64 0.77 19.66
N HIS A 296 3.90 0.97 20.96
CA HIS A 296 5.29 1.08 21.42
C HIS A 296 5.54 0.50 22.80
N ASP A 297 6.83 0.31 23.07
CA ASP A 297 7.36 -0.13 24.36
C ASP A 297 6.75 -1.43 24.92
N GLY A 298 6.42 -2.38 24.04
CA GLY A 298 5.91 -3.70 24.44
C GLY A 298 6.98 -4.72 24.80
N HIS A 299 6.55 -5.81 25.46
CA HIS A 299 7.34 -7.03 25.67
C HIS A 299 7.13 -8.09 24.58
N GLY A 300 5.94 -8.13 23.98
CA GLY A 300 5.51 -9.12 23.01
C GLY A 300 5.26 -8.55 21.61
N GLU A 301 4.29 -9.14 20.92
CA GLU A 301 3.88 -8.73 19.57
C GLU A 301 3.02 -7.45 19.58
N GLY A 302 2.99 -6.74 18.44
CA GLY A 302 1.97 -5.72 18.17
C GLY A 302 0.62 -6.37 17.88
N LEU A 303 0.49 -7.01 16.71
CA LEU A 303 -0.62 -7.89 16.39
C LEU A 303 -0.15 -9.33 16.25
N LYS A 304 -0.71 -10.22 17.08
CA LYS A 304 -0.60 -11.68 16.89
C LYS A 304 -1.91 -12.25 16.37
N ALA A 305 -1.86 -13.04 15.31
CA ALA A 305 -3.01 -13.77 14.78
C ALA A 305 -2.68 -15.26 14.60
N ASP A 306 -3.47 -16.14 15.19
CA ASP A 306 -3.32 -17.59 15.12
C ASP A 306 -4.53 -18.21 14.39
N HIS A 307 -4.28 -19.10 13.41
CA HIS A 307 -5.30 -19.87 12.69
C HIS A 307 -6.46 -19.00 12.15
N SER A 308 -6.12 -17.81 11.66
CA SER A 308 -7.08 -16.77 11.31
C SER A 308 -7.11 -16.48 9.81
N TYR A 309 -8.17 -15.81 9.34
CA TYR A 309 -8.41 -15.56 7.91
C TYR A 309 -8.65 -14.08 7.62
N ASN A 310 -8.06 -13.53 6.55
CA ASN A 310 -8.24 -12.13 6.16
C ASN A 310 -7.81 -11.16 7.27
N ILE A 311 -6.49 -11.09 7.47
CA ILE A 311 -5.85 -10.22 8.47
C ILE A 311 -5.20 -9.05 7.76
N GLN A 312 -5.54 -7.83 8.18
CA GLN A 312 -5.04 -6.60 7.58
C GLN A 312 -4.38 -5.72 8.66
N PHE A 313 -3.12 -5.38 8.44
CA PHE A 313 -2.30 -4.61 9.38
C PHE A 313 -1.63 -3.43 8.66
N TYR A 314 -2.18 -2.23 8.76
CA TYR A 314 -1.75 -1.14 7.89
C TYR A 314 -1.74 0.26 8.52
N ASN A 315 -0.98 1.19 7.94
CA ASN A 315 -0.85 2.56 8.46
C ASN A 315 -0.42 2.64 9.94
N ASN A 316 0.26 1.61 10.47
CA ASN A 316 0.66 1.60 11.86
C ASN A 316 2.07 2.16 12.04
N ASN A 317 2.30 2.83 13.16
CA ASN A 317 3.62 3.13 13.67
C ASN A 317 3.95 2.17 14.81
N VAL A 318 4.89 1.27 14.59
CA VAL A 318 5.33 0.27 15.57
C VAL A 318 6.74 0.61 16.01
N TYR A 319 6.90 0.96 17.28
CA TYR A 319 8.17 1.43 17.79
C TYR A 319 8.65 0.58 18.97
N LYS A 320 9.72 -0.18 18.73
CA LYS A 320 10.48 -0.87 19.78
C LYS A 320 9.66 -1.89 20.60
N LEU A 321 8.83 -2.70 19.94
CA LEU A 321 8.19 -3.84 20.60
C LEU A 321 9.19 -4.93 20.94
N GLY A 322 8.94 -5.66 22.02
CA GLY A 322 9.78 -6.75 22.51
C GLY A 322 9.72 -8.03 21.68
N HIS A 323 8.93 -8.04 20.60
CA HIS A 323 8.98 -9.08 19.57
C HIS A 323 8.62 -8.51 18.19
N ASN A 324 7.64 -9.06 17.46
CA ASN A 324 7.29 -8.64 16.11
C ASN A 324 6.25 -7.52 16.09
N GLY A 325 6.22 -6.73 15.01
CA GLY A 325 5.10 -5.82 14.74
C GLY A 325 3.81 -6.58 14.41
N LEU A 326 3.90 -7.48 13.43
CA LEU A 326 2.86 -8.46 13.09
C LEU A 326 3.44 -9.87 13.18
N PHE A 327 2.69 -10.79 13.82
CA PHE A 327 2.96 -12.22 13.76
C PHE A 327 1.71 -13.02 13.40
N ALA A 328 1.64 -13.49 12.15
CA ALA A 328 0.61 -14.40 11.66
C ALA A 328 1.08 -15.86 11.70
N ILE A 329 0.28 -16.74 12.29
CA ILE A 329 0.60 -18.16 12.45
C ILE A 329 -0.56 -18.98 11.88
N SER A 330 -0.27 -19.86 10.93
CA SER A 330 -1.27 -20.73 10.28
C SER A 330 -2.46 -19.95 9.70
N CYS A 331 -2.23 -18.73 9.21
CA CYS A 331 -3.26 -17.84 8.70
C CYS A 331 -3.43 -17.95 7.17
N GLN A 332 -4.52 -17.39 6.65
CA GLN A 332 -4.77 -17.26 5.21
C GLN A 332 -5.13 -15.81 4.89
N ASN A 333 -4.68 -15.29 3.75
CA ASN A 333 -4.92 -13.90 3.31
C ASN A 333 -4.43 -12.90 4.35
N VAL A 334 -3.11 -12.75 4.42
CA VAL A 334 -2.46 -11.84 5.37
C VAL A 334 -1.87 -10.67 4.59
N GLU A 335 -2.33 -9.46 4.88
CA GLU A 335 -1.83 -8.25 4.25
C GLU A 335 -1.29 -7.26 5.29
N ALA A 336 -0.12 -6.70 5.01
CA ALA A 336 0.43 -5.61 5.82
C ALA A 336 1.07 -4.55 4.93
N TRP A 337 0.61 -3.30 5.06
CA TRP A 337 1.11 -2.23 4.21
C TRP A 337 1.16 -0.85 4.85
N ASN A 338 2.01 0.01 4.30
CA ASN A 338 2.17 1.40 4.76
C ASN A 338 2.45 1.50 6.27
N ASN A 339 3.14 0.51 6.86
CA ASN A 339 3.55 0.55 8.25
C ASN A 339 4.96 1.15 8.35
N THR A 340 5.21 1.88 9.43
CA THR A 340 6.57 2.25 9.87
C THR A 340 6.91 1.41 11.08
N ILE A 341 7.97 0.59 11.00
CA ILE A 341 8.31 -0.38 12.03
C ILE A 341 9.79 -0.29 12.40
N THR A 342 10.07 -0.02 13.67
CA THR A 342 11.42 -0.14 14.24
C THR A 342 11.50 -1.35 15.17
N CYS A 343 12.19 -2.39 14.70
CA CYS A 343 12.36 -3.63 15.45
C CYS A 343 13.29 -3.45 16.67
N ARG A 344 12.93 -4.05 17.81
CA ARG A 344 13.79 -4.09 19.01
C ARG A 344 14.50 -5.42 19.22
N THR A 345 13.85 -6.54 18.90
CA THR A 345 14.31 -7.89 19.28
C THR A 345 14.01 -8.97 18.26
N ASP A 346 12.91 -8.87 17.52
CA ASP A 346 12.55 -9.80 16.45
C ASP A 346 12.24 -9.06 15.14
N SER A 347 11.24 -9.50 14.37
CA SER A 347 11.06 -9.12 12.99
C SER A 347 9.97 -8.06 12.85
N GLY A 348 10.04 -7.24 11.81
CA GLY A 348 9.00 -6.23 11.61
C GLY A 348 7.66 -6.90 11.33
N LEU A 349 7.68 -7.78 10.32
CA LEU A 349 6.54 -8.59 9.90
C LEU A 349 6.96 -10.06 9.85
N ARG A 350 6.18 -10.93 10.50
CA ARG A 350 6.41 -12.38 10.50
C ARG A 350 5.15 -13.14 10.11
N ALA A 351 5.31 -14.12 9.23
CA ALA A 351 4.27 -15.08 8.89
C ALA A 351 4.85 -16.51 8.92
N THR A 352 4.31 -17.35 9.79
CA THR A 352 4.68 -18.77 9.88
C THR A 352 3.50 -19.63 9.43
N ASN A 353 3.75 -20.60 8.54
CA ASN A 353 2.75 -21.55 8.01
C ASN A 353 1.49 -20.88 7.45
N SER A 354 1.63 -19.64 6.98
CA SER A 354 0.52 -18.83 6.48
C SER A 354 0.57 -18.73 4.95
N ASN A 355 -0.58 -18.60 4.31
CA ASN A 355 -0.72 -18.69 2.85
C ASN A 355 -1.38 -17.42 2.30
N HIS A 356 -1.11 -17.08 1.04
CA HIS A 356 -1.60 -15.84 0.40
C HIS A 356 -1.19 -14.59 1.20
N ILE A 357 0.10 -14.27 1.16
CA ILE A 357 0.70 -13.21 1.95
C ILE A 357 1.06 -12.04 1.04
N LYS A 358 0.71 -10.81 1.44
CA LYS A 358 1.15 -9.58 0.77
C LYS A 358 1.71 -8.57 1.76
N PHE A 359 3.01 -8.30 1.68
CA PHE A 359 3.66 -7.26 2.49
C PHE A 359 4.23 -6.19 1.58
N TYR A 360 3.70 -4.97 1.65
CA TYR A 360 4.05 -3.92 0.69
C TYR A 360 4.03 -2.50 1.23
N ASP A 361 4.78 -1.60 0.60
CA ASP A 361 4.87 -0.19 0.98
C ASP A 361 5.26 0.05 2.46
N ASN A 362 5.96 -0.89 3.11
CA ASN A 362 6.39 -0.73 4.51
C ASN A 362 7.78 -0.10 4.61
N LEU A 363 7.99 0.70 5.65
CA LEU A 363 9.30 1.20 6.08
C LEU A 363 9.73 0.43 7.33
N ILE A 364 10.79 -0.37 7.22
CA ILE A 364 11.23 -1.25 8.30
C ILE A 364 12.71 -1.02 8.61
N ASP A 365 13.02 -0.74 9.87
CA ASP A 365 14.37 -0.67 10.38
C ASP A 365 14.54 -1.41 11.71
N SER A 366 15.74 -1.37 12.27
CA SER A 366 16.03 -1.99 13.56
C SER A 366 16.85 -1.08 14.44
N PHE A 367 16.59 -1.12 15.74
CA PHE A 367 17.40 -0.42 16.72
C PHE A 367 18.82 -1.00 16.74
N TYR A 368 19.87 -0.16 16.78
CA TYR A 368 21.25 -0.64 16.86
C TYR A 368 21.59 -1.10 18.28
N HIS A 369 21.33 -2.37 18.60
CA HIS A 369 21.61 -2.94 19.92
C HIS A 369 21.93 -4.44 19.82
N TRP A 370 22.67 -5.00 20.79
CA TRP A 370 23.06 -6.41 20.75
C TRP A 370 21.86 -7.37 20.83
N SER A 371 20.74 -6.89 21.36
CA SER A 371 19.47 -7.63 21.42
C SER A 371 18.59 -7.39 20.18
N ALA A 372 19.07 -6.67 19.16
CA ALA A 372 18.27 -6.23 18.03
C ALA A 372 17.87 -7.34 17.07
N GLY A 373 16.79 -7.05 16.33
CA GLY A 373 15.91 -7.91 15.56
C GLY A 373 16.50 -9.07 14.76
N SER A 374 15.66 -10.08 14.54
CA SER A 374 15.87 -11.16 13.59
C SER A 374 15.92 -10.61 12.17
N SER A 375 14.78 -10.37 11.50
CA SER A 375 14.77 -9.89 10.11
C SER A 375 13.85 -8.68 9.93
N GLY A 376 13.94 -7.94 8.83
CA GLY A 376 12.88 -6.98 8.50
C GLY A 376 11.55 -7.70 8.29
N ILE A 377 11.57 -8.72 7.42
CA ILE A 377 10.43 -9.58 7.12
C ILE A 377 10.84 -11.06 7.21
N LEU A 378 10.06 -11.88 7.94
CA LEU A 378 10.25 -13.33 8.04
C LEU A 378 9.03 -14.08 7.50
N ILE A 379 9.26 -14.93 6.50
CA ILE A 379 8.30 -15.91 6.01
C ILE A 379 8.83 -17.31 6.30
N GLU A 380 8.09 -18.07 7.10
CA GLU A 380 8.52 -19.37 7.59
C GLU A 380 7.51 -20.47 7.22
N LYS A 381 8.04 -21.59 6.71
CA LYS A 381 7.32 -22.81 6.40
C LYS A 381 7.92 -23.98 7.19
N THR A 382 7.13 -24.52 8.11
CA THR A 382 7.43 -25.76 8.85
C THR A 382 6.35 -26.83 8.67
N ALA A 383 5.11 -26.42 8.49
CA ALA A 383 3.94 -27.28 8.28
C ALA A 383 2.95 -26.60 7.33
N GLY A 384 1.87 -27.29 6.96
CA GLY A 384 0.82 -26.72 6.11
C GLY A 384 1.32 -26.30 4.73
N THR A 385 0.70 -25.27 4.15
CA THR A 385 1.01 -24.72 2.82
C THR A 385 1.35 -23.24 2.94
N VAL A 386 2.43 -22.81 2.30
CA VAL A 386 2.88 -21.42 2.22
C VAL A 386 3.16 -21.12 0.75
N ASN A 387 2.12 -20.72 0.04
CA ASN A 387 2.17 -20.32 -1.37
C ASN A 387 1.72 -18.87 -1.53
N ASP A 388 1.98 -18.34 -2.73
CA ASP A 388 1.48 -17.05 -3.20
C ASP A 388 1.87 -15.93 -2.23
N VAL A 389 3.19 -15.76 -2.07
CA VAL A 389 3.80 -14.75 -1.22
C VAL A 389 4.30 -13.61 -2.09
N GLU A 390 3.76 -12.41 -1.89
CA GLU A 390 4.18 -11.19 -2.57
C GLU A 390 4.77 -10.20 -1.57
N ILE A 391 6.00 -9.76 -1.82
CA ILE A 391 6.68 -8.77 -0.98
C ILE A 391 7.24 -7.67 -1.88
N TYR A 392 6.66 -6.48 -1.84
CA TYR A 392 7.01 -5.44 -2.82
C TYR A 392 6.95 -4.00 -2.33
N ASN A 393 7.69 -3.10 -2.97
CA ASN A 393 7.74 -1.67 -2.62
C ASN A 393 8.10 -1.37 -1.14
N ASN A 394 8.72 -2.32 -0.42
CA ASN A 394 9.16 -2.05 0.94
C ASN A 394 10.53 -1.37 0.93
N THR A 395 10.77 -0.48 1.88
CA THR A 395 12.10 0.04 2.21
C THR A 395 12.55 -0.60 3.50
N ILE A 396 13.55 -1.48 3.42
CA ILE A 396 14.05 -2.25 4.56
C ILE A 396 15.52 -1.91 4.76
N HIS A 397 15.85 -1.32 5.90
CA HIS A 397 17.19 -0.76 6.07
C HIS A 397 17.70 -0.84 7.49
N ASN A 398 19.03 -0.76 7.63
CA ASN A 398 19.70 -0.79 8.94
C ASN A 398 19.25 -1.96 9.85
N THR A 399 18.77 -3.05 9.25
CA THR A 399 18.34 -4.23 10.02
C THR A 399 19.55 -4.90 10.65
N TYR A 400 19.35 -5.47 11.84
CA TYR A 400 20.44 -6.17 12.52
C TYR A 400 20.71 -7.53 11.86
N GLY A 401 19.72 -8.42 11.77
CA GLY A 401 19.80 -9.56 10.85
C GLY A 401 19.38 -9.19 9.42
N PRO A 402 18.90 -10.15 8.60
CA PRO A 402 18.68 -9.92 7.19
C PRO A 402 17.52 -8.95 6.94
N GLY A 403 17.51 -8.31 5.77
CA GLY A 403 16.36 -7.52 5.36
C GLY A 403 15.10 -8.38 5.23
N LEU A 404 15.23 -9.53 4.58
CA LEU A 404 14.18 -10.51 4.40
C LEU A 404 14.72 -11.91 4.61
N TRP A 405 13.98 -12.74 5.34
CA TRP A 405 14.26 -14.15 5.52
C TRP A 405 13.07 -15.01 5.10
N LEU A 406 13.29 -15.84 4.07
CA LEU A 406 12.34 -16.81 3.56
C LEU A 406 12.89 -18.21 3.85
N ILE A 407 12.24 -18.98 4.71
CA ILE A 407 12.79 -20.27 5.15
C ILE A 407 11.73 -21.36 5.21
N GLY A 408 11.98 -22.44 4.46
CA GLY A 408 11.23 -23.68 4.51
C GLY A 408 12.08 -24.80 5.12
N TRP A 409 11.60 -25.41 6.20
CA TRP A 409 12.30 -26.48 6.90
C TRP A 409 11.33 -27.45 7.59
N SER A 410 11.44 -28.74 7.29
CA SER A 410 10.82 -29.89 7.97
C SER A 410 11.18 -31.17 7.20
N GLU A 411 10.50 -32.30 7.46
CA GLU A 411 10.54 -33.46 6.55
C GLU A 411 10.19 -33.06 5.10
N SER A 412 10.54 -33.91 4.13
CA SER A 412 10.39 -33.58 2.71
C SER A 412 8.93 -33.26 2.38
N TYR A 413 8.68 -32.09 1.79
CA TYR A 413 7.36 -31.65 1.35
C TYR A 413 7.30 -31.48 -0.16
N SER A 414 6.09 -31.63 -0.70
CA SER A 414 5.85 -31.51 -2.13
C SER A 414 5.99 -30.05 -2.59
N ARG A 415 6.29 -29.84 -3.88
CA ARG A 415 6.35 -28.49 -4.49
C ARG A 415 5.10 -27.64 -4.24
N LYS A 416 3.93 -28.29 -4.13
CA LYS A 416 2.65 -27.62 -3.92
C LYS A 416 2.49 -26.99 -2.53
N GLU A 417 3.40 -27.25 -1.60
CA GLU A 417 3.29 -26.78 -0.22
C GLU A 417 4.13 -25.53 0.07
N ALA A 418 5.06 -25.16 -0.82
CA ALA A 418 5.97 -24.03 -0.63
C ALA A 418 6.45 -23.49 -1.99
N GLN A 419 5.61 -22.71 -2.68
CA GLN A 419 5.91 -22.19 -4.02
C GLN A 419 5.32 -20.81 -4.30
N ASN A 420 5.62 -20.25 -5.47
CA ASN A 420 5.06 -18.98 -5.96
C ASN A 420 5.39 -17.80 -5.03
N VAL A 421 6.68 -17.54 -4.83
CA VAL A 421 7.14 -16.39 -4.06
C VAL A 421 7.64 -15.32 -5.01
N HIS A 422 7.15 -14.09 -4.88
CA HIS A 422 7.53 -12.96 -5.70
C HIS A 422 7.98 -11.78 -4.83
N ILE A 423 9.25 -11.40 -4.94
CA ILE A 423 9.86 -10.32 -4.15
C ILE A 423 10.36 -9.26 -5.13
N TYR A 424 9.73 -8.08 -5.16
CA TYR A 424 9.99 -7.11 -6.22
C TYR A 424 9.87 -5.63 -5.83
N HIS A 425 10.62 -4.74 -6.49
CA HIS A 425 10.60 -3.29 -6.23
C HIS A 425 10.90 -2.89 -4.77
N ASN A 426 11.56 -3.75 -3.99
CA ASN A 426 11.99 -3.39 -2.65
C ASN A 426 13.35 -2.70 -2.68
N ILE A 427 13.60 -1.86 -1.68
CA ILE A 427 14.87 -1.19 -1.45
C ILE A 427 15.47 -1.75 -0.16
N PHE A 428 16.67 -2.32 -0.27
CA PHE A 428 17.46 -2.81 0.85
C PHE A 428 18.74 -1.99 0.96
N TYR A 429 18.95 -1.30 2.09
CA TYR A 429 20.24 -0.66 2.33
C TYR A 429 20.76 -0.84 3.74
N SER A 430 22.06 -1.11 3.84
CA SER A 430 22.73 -1.36 5.13
C SER A 430 22.03 -2.42 5.99
N THR A 431 21.43 -3.45 5.39
CA THR A 431 20.85 -4.60 6.11
C THR A 431 21.95 -5.59 6.53
N GLY A 432 21.68 -6.39 7.56
CA GLY A 432 22.59 -7.44 8.01
C GLY A 432 23.75 -6.95 8.89
N THR A 433 23.52 -5.93 9.70
CA THR A 433 24.57 -5.24 10.47
C THR A 433 25.04 -5.96 11.74
N ASN A 434 24.47 -7.13 12.07
CA ASN A 434 24.76 -7.87 13.30
C ASN A 434 26.19 -8.47 13.29
N PRO A 435 27.03 -8.19 14.31
CA PRO A 435 28.38 -8.72 14.45
C PRO A 435 28.45 -10.09 15.14
N ASN A 436 27.32 -10.70 15.50
CA ASN A 436 27.28 -11.92 16.33
C ASN A 436 26.66 -13.13 15.64
N ILE A 437 25.95 -12.96 14.52
CA ILE A 437 25.31 -14.05 13.76
C ILE A 437 25.83 -14.10 12.32
N ASP A 438 25.70 -15.25 11.69
CA ASP A 438 26.14 -15.55 10.32
C ASP A 438 25.00 -15.41 9.28
N TRP A 439 23.75 -15.62 9.69
CA TRP A 439 22.55 -15.47 8.87
C TRP A 439 22.16 -13.99 8.72
N VAL A 440 23.02 -13.18 8.10
CA VAL A 440 22.74 -11.78 7.76
C VAL A 440 22.78 -11.57 6.24
N GLY A 441 22.12 -10.53 5.71
CA GLY A 441 22.03 -10.32 4.26
C GLY A 441 21.01 -9.27 3.83
N GLY A 442 20.84 -9.13 2.51
CA GLY A 442 19.64 -8.55 1.91
C GLY A 442 18.46 -9.51 2.06
N ILE A 443 18.40 -10.50 1.17
CA ILE A 443 17.44 -11.61 1.17
C ILE A 443 18.19 -12.92 1.46
N ILE A 444 17.76 -13.63 2.50
CA ILE A 444 18.13 -15.02 2.74
C ILE A 444 16.94 -15.89 2.37
N THR A 445 17.14 -16.87 1.48
CA THR A 445 16.08 -17.77 1.03
C THR A 445 16.53 -19.23 1.03
N SER A 446 15.64 -20.14 1.43
CA SER A 446 15.84 -21.58 1.33
C SER A 446 14.53 -22.35 1.49
N GLY A 447 14.39 -23.49 0.80
CA GLY A 447 13.23 -24.39 0.95
C GLY A 447 11.96 -23.99 0.19
N PHE A 448 12.00 -23.00 -0.70
CA PHE A 448 10.86 -22.62 -1.53
C PHE A 448 11.10 -22.92 -3.00
N TYR A 449 10.07 -23.39 -3.69
CA TYR A 449 10.06 -23.58 -5.13
C TYR A 449 9.54 -22.30 -5.82
N ASP A 450 9.90 -22.09 -7.08
CA ASP A 450 9.36 -21.00 -7.90
C ASP A 450 9.44 -19.61 -7.22
N THR A 451 10.61 -19.31 -6.66
CA THR A 451 10.90 -18.00 -6.08
C THR A 451 11.45 -17.07 -7.15
N LEU A 452 10.85 -15.90 -7.31
CA LEU A 452 11.27 -14.84 -8.21
C LEU A 452 11.62 -13.59 -7.40
N ILE A 453 12.87 -13.15 -7.54
CA ILE A 453 13.39 -11.92 -6.92
C ILE A 453 13.75 -10.97 -8.05
N GLU A 454 12.97 -9.90 -8.25
CA GLU A 454 13.19 -9.01 -9.37
C GLU A 454 13.01 -7.52 -9.13
N ASN A 455 13.74 -6.69 -9.87
CA ASN A 455 13.61 -5.23 -9.82
C ASN A 455 13.79 -4.63 -8.40
N ASN A 456 14.56 -5.28 -7.53
CA ASN A 456 14.91 -4.75 -6.21
C ASN A 456 16.25 -4.00 -6.27
N ILE A 457 16.46 -3.10 -5.31
CA ILE A 457 17.72 -2.40 -5.10
C ILE A 457 18.38 -2.91 -3.82
N PHE A 458 19.66 -3.21 -3.89
CA PHE A 458 20.51 -3.55 -2.75
C PHE A 458 21.72 -2.64 -2.73
N ASP A 459 21.91 -1.91 -1.62
CA ASP A 459 23.01 -0.96 -1.48
C ASP A 459 23.67 -1.07 -0.11
N GLY A 460 24.96 -1.42 -0.08
CA GLY A 460 25.69 -1.46 1.18
C GLY A 460 25.28 -2.60 2.11
N VAL A 461 24.57 -3.61 1.59
CA VAL A 461 24.13 -4.78 2.38
C VAL A 461 25.32 -5.62 2.80
N TYR A 462 25.29 -6.12 4.04
CA TYR A 462 26.33 -6.98 4.59
C TYR A 462 26.13 -8.43 4.13
N HIS A 463 27.21 -9.21 4.04
CA HIS A 463 27.26 -10.62 3.60
C HIS A 463 27.00 -10.82 2.10
N ALA A 464 25.78 -10.60 1.63
CA ALA A 464 25.42 -10.59 0.22
C ALA A 464 23.98 -10.10 0.04
N ALA A 465 23.64 -9.70 -1.19
CA ALA A 465 22.29 -9.24 -1.50
C ALA A 465 21.27 -10.38 -1.53
N VAL A 466 21.61 -11.52 -2.13
CA VAL A 466 20.76 -12.71 -2.16
C VAL A 466 21.56 -13.95 -1.80
N ILE A 467 21.06 -14.75 -0.86
CA ILE A 467 21.77 -15.88 -0.27
C ILE A 467 20.88 -17.12 -0.18
N HIS A 468 21.39 -18.25 -0.69
CA HIS A 468 20.88 -19.57 -0.33
C HIS A 468 21.65 -20.11 0.88
N MET A 469 21.00 -20.17 2.04
CA MET A 469 21.60 -20.76 3.25
C MET A 469 20.57 -21.22 4.29
N TYR A 470 21.05 -22.03 5.22
CA TYR A 470 20.46 -22.22 6.54
C TYR A 470 21.43 -21.65 7.59
N PRO A 471 20.94 -21.09 8.70
CA PRO A 471 21.80 -20.66 9.81
C PRO A 471 22.71 -21.80 10.28
N THR A 472 24.00 -21.53 10.50
CA THR A 472 24.94 -22.52 11.03
C THR A 472 25.29 -22.18 12.49
N GLY A 473 24.88 -23.02 13.45
CA GLY A 473 25.33 -22.92 14.85
C GLY A 473 24.24 -22.79 15.91
N THR A 474 24.67 -22.51 17.15
CA THR A 474 23.87 -22.67 18.39
C THR A 474 22.94 -21.48 18.73
N HIS A 475 22.80 -20.50 17.83
CA HIS A 475 22.04 -19.27 18.05
C HIS A 475 20.84 -19.16 17.09
N ILE A 476 20.22 -20.29 16.77
CA ILE A 476 18.92 -20.37 16.09
C ILE A 476 17.83 -20.13 17.15
N TYR A 477 17.62 -18.86 17.54
CA TYR A 477 16.62 -18.45 18.54
C TYR A 477 16.79 -19.02 19.96
N PRO A 478 16.23 -18.38 21.01
CA PRO A 478 16.38 -18.85 22.39
C PRO A 478 15.46 -20.03 22.78
N THR A 479 14.82 -20.74 21.83
CA THR A 479 13.79 -21.75 22.14
C THR A 479 14.11 -23.18 21.71
N TYR A 480 15.25 -23.43 21.06
CA TYR A 480 15.60 -24.78 20.61
C TYR A 480 16.83 -25.30 21.38
N ASP A 481 16.58 -25.98 22.50
CA ASP A 481 17.60 -26.76 23.22
C ASP A 481 18.14 -27.93 22.36
N ASP A 482 17.37 -28.36 21.35
CA ASP A 482 17.77 -29.30 20.30
C ASP A 482 17.83 -28.55 18.97
N HIS A 483 19.02 -28.23 18.45
CA HIS A 483 19.14 -27.58 17.14
C HIS A 483 18.60 -28.52 16.05
N PRO A 484 17.40 -28.26 15.48
CA PRO A 484 16.88 -29.12 14.44
C PRO A 484 17.77 -28.95 13.21
N ASN A 485 18.05 -30.05 12.51
CA ASN A 485 18.63 -29.92 11.19
C ASN A 485 17.62 -29.21 10.29
N LEU A 486 17.83 -27.91 10.06
CA LEU A 486 16.97 -27.08 9.22
C LEU A 486 17.13 -27.42 7.73
N SER A 487 18.19 -28.16 7.37
CA SER A 487 18.49 -28.50 5.98
C SER A 487 17.35 -29.34 5.38
N PRO A 488 16.90 -29.00 4.16
CA PRO A 488 15.77 -29.64 3.56
C PRO A 488 16.19 -31.05 3.18
N THR A 489 15.25 -31.98 3.30
CA THR A 489 15.43 -33.34 2.77
C THR A 489 15.05 -33.43 1.28
N GLY A 490 14.54 -32.35 0.68
CA GLY A 490 14.20 -32.22 -0.73
C GLY A 490 15.32 -31.63 -1.62
N THR A 491 15.14 -31.70 -2.95
CA THR A 491 16.05 -31.13 -3.96
C THR A 491 15.24 -30.41 -5.05
N GLY A 492 15.89 -29.54 -5.83
CA GLY A 492 15.26 -28.87 -6.98
C GLY A 492 14.54 -27.55 -6.63
N TYR A 493 14.93 -26.94 -5.51
CA TYR A 493 14.54 -25.57 -5.19
C TYR A 493 15.24 -24.62 -6.17
N ALA A 494 14.47 -23.76 -6.82
CA ALA A 494 14.97 -22.83 -7.84
C ALA A 494 14.55 -21.40 -7.46
N THR A 495 15.52 -20.49 -7.53
CA THR A 495 15.30 -19.06 -7.35
C THR A 495 15.79 -18.32 -8.57
N ILE A 496 14.90 -17.58 -9.23
CA ILE A 496 15.23 -16.65 -10.30
C ILE A 496 15.54 -15.31 -9.65
N VAL A 497 16.71 -14.75 -9.94
CA VAL A 497 17.12 -13.41 -9.50
C VAL A 497 17.37 -12.61 -10.76
N ARG A 498 16.50 -11.64 -11.06
CA ARG A 498 16.57 -10.90 -12.31
C ARG A 498 16.34 -9.41 -12.19
N ASN A 499 16.96 -8.61 -13.06
CA ASN A 499 16.73 -7.16 -13.14
C ASN A 499 16.96 -6.39 -11.81
N ASN A 500 17.66 -6.98 -10.84
CA ASN A 500 17.97 -6.29 -9.59
C ASN A 500 19.19 -5.39 -9.79
N ILE A 501 19.29 -4.33 -9.00
CA ILE A 501 20.49 -3.50 -8.92
C ILE A 501 21.16 -3.81 -7.58
N ILE A 502 22.36 -4.39 -7.64
CA ILE A 502 23.11 -4.81 -6.45
C ILE A 502 24.45 -4.08 -6.44
N VAL A 503 24.61 -3.19 -5.47
CA VAL A 503 25.80 -2.37 -5.35
C VAL A 503 26.38 -2.37 -3.95
N ASN A 504 27.69 -2.16 -3.88
CA ASN A 504 28.40 -1.87 -2.65
C ASN A 504 28.22 -2.94 -1.56
N THR A 505 28.00 -4.21 -1.90
CA THR A 505 27.90 -5.24 -0.87
C THR A 505 29.18 -5.29 -0.03
N ARG A 506 29.02 -5.64 1.24
CA ARG A 506 30.07 -5.58 2.26
C ARG A 506 30.29 -6.94 2.88
N GLU A 507 31.52 -7.23 3.27
CA GLU A 507 31.80 -8.37 4.14
C GLU A 507 30.96 -8.30 5.42
N ARG A 508 30.48 -9.45 5.90
CA ARG A 508 29.77 -9.52 7.19
C ARG A 508 30.69 -9.11 8.33
N LYS A 509 30.13 -8.58 9.42
CA LYS A 509 30.93 -8.17 10.59
C LYS A 509 31.50 -9.36 11.37
N LYS A 510 30.78 -10.47 11.44
CA LYS A 510 31.22 -11.73 12.05
C LYS A 510 31.88 -12.61 11.00
N ASP A 511 33.06 -13.16 11.23
CA ASP A 511 33.72 -14.11 10.31
C ASP A 511 33.77 -13.62 8.84
N PRO A 512 34.30 -12.41 8.54
CA PRO A 512 34.15 -11.74 7.24
C PRO A 512 34.63 -12.50 6.00
N GLU A 513 35.56 -13.44 6.18
CA GLU A 513 36.21 -14.14 5.08
C GLU A 513 35.21 -14.93 4.21
N GLY A 514 35.31 -14.77 2.88
CA GLY A 514 34.40 -15.43 1.94
C GLY A 514 32.99 -14.83 1.88
N THR A 515 32.82 -13.57 2.25
CA THR A 515 31.55 -12.83 2.18
C THR A 515 31.70 -11.48 1.48
N GLY A 516 30.59 -10.80 1.19
CA GLY A 516 30.57 -9.55 0.45
C GLY A 516 30.37 -9.72 -1.05
N TYR A 517 29.73 -10.82 -1.48
CA TYR A 517 29.38 -11.04 -2.88
C TYR A 517 28.04 -10.39 -3.22
N ALA A 518 27.67 -10.29 -4.50
CA ALA A 518 26.30 -9.93 -4.87
C ALA A 518 25.33 -11.09 -4.54
N VAL A 519 25.67 -12.31 -5.01
CA VAL A 519 24.86 -13.52 -4.79
C VAL A 519 25.74 -14.67 -4.29
N ILE A 520 25.27 -15.39 -3.27
CA ILE A 520 25.96 -16.56 -2.71
C ILE A 520 25.04 -17.76 -2.66
N ASN A 521 25.51 -18.90 -3.17
CA ASN A 521 24.87 -20.19 -2.95
C ASN A 521 25.71 -21.08 -2.01
N TYR A 522 25.31 -21.19 -0.75
CA TYR A 522 25.93 -22.15 0.18
C TYR A 522 25.32 -23.56 0.07
N LEU A 523 24.27 -23.75 -0.74
CA LEU A 523 23.48 -24.97 -0.85
C LEU A 523 23.39 -25.51 -2.30
N PRO A 524 24.50 -25.58 -3.08
CA PRO A 524 24.46 -25.89 -4.51
C PRO A 524 23.98 -27.31 -4.84
N GLU A 525 23.97 -28.22 -3.87
CA GLU A 525 23.48 -29.59 -4.06
C GLU A 525 21.95 -29.69 -4.08
N THR A 526 21.25 -28.75 -3.44
CA THR A 526 19.78 -28.79 -3.28
C THR A 526 19.07 -27.58 -3.89
N GLN A 527 19.78 -26.45 -4.03
CA GLN A 527 19.24 -25.16 -4.46
C GLN A 527 20.03 -24.60 -5.64
N THR A 528 19.32 -24.01 -6.60
CA THR A 528 19.91 -23.42 -7.80
C THR A 528 19.44 -21.99 -7.99
N PHE A 529 20.36 -21.11 -8.38
CA PHE A 529 20.05 -19.78 -8.88
C PHE A 529 20.00 -19.76 -10.40
N VAL A 530 19.01 -19.04 -10.94
CA VAL A 530 19.00 -18.55 -12.32
C VAL A 530 19.17 -17.03 -12.24
N LEU A 531 20.29 -16.52 -12.75
CA LEU A 531 20.69 -15.11 -12.61
C LEU A 531 20.60 -14.41 -13.97
N GLU A 532 19.72 -13.41 -14.07
CA GLU A 532 19.40 -12.77 -15.36
C GLU A 532 19.40 -11.25 -15.29
N ASN A 533 20.25 -10.59 -16.08
CA ASN A 533 20.17 -9.14 -16.31
C ASN A 533 20.22 -8.27 -15.03
N ASN A 534 20.88 -8.73 -13.97
CA ASN A 534 21.12 -7.94 -12.77
C ASN A 534 22.25 -6.94 -13.02
N CYS A 535 22.10 -5.71 -12.53
CA CYS A 535 23.10 -4.64 -12.60
C CYS A 535 23.97 -4.70 -11.34
N LEU A 536 25.23 -5.13 -11.48
CA LEU A 536 26.16 -5.39 -10.37
C LEU A 536 27.32 -4.38 -10.40
N TYR A 537 27.57 -3.71 -9.28
CA TYR A 537 28.66 -2.73 -9.19
C TYR A 537 29.30 -2.67 -7.80
N ASN A 538 30.64 -2.66 -7.76
CA ASN A 538 31.42 -2.39 -6.55
C ASN A 538 31.12 -3.33 -5.35
N ASN A 539 30.93 -4.63 -5.60
CA ASN A 539 30.69 -5.65 -4.57
C ASN A 539 32.02 -6.16 -3.99
N SER A 540 32.19 -6.15 -2.66
CA SER A 540 33.52 -6.23 -2.03
C SER A 540 34.31 -7.51 -2.30
N ALA A 541 33.64 -8.67 -2.37
CA ALA A 541 34.27 -9.95 -2.69
C ALA A 541 34.02 -10.43 -4.13
N GLY A 542 33.29 -9.64 -4.92
CA GLY A 542 32.94 -9.95 -6.31
C GLY A 542 31.45 -10.23 -6.50
N ASN A 543 31.09 -10.78 -7.65
CA ASN A 543 29.68 -10.89 -8.04
C ASN A 543 29.02 -12.17 -7.52
N TYR A 544 29.70 -13.32 -7.61
CA TYR A 544 29.07 -14.61 -7.33
C TYR A 544 29.97 -15.55 -6.55
N GLN A 545 29.35 -16.37 -5.72
CA GLN A 545 29.96 -17.55 -5.13
C GLN A 545 29.04 -18.76 -5.35
N ASN A 546 29.59 -19.85 -5.94
CA ASN A 546 28.88 -21.09 -6.28
C ASN A 546 27.62 -20.90 -7.17
N CYS A 547 27.60 -19.83 -7.96
CA CYS A 547 26.61 -19.55 -8.99
C CYS A 547 27.27 -18.67 -10.06
N THR A 548 26.64 -18.52 -11.22
CA THR A 548 27.17 -17.72 -12.33
C THR A 548 26.04 -17.15 -13.17
N SER A 549 26.24 -15.98 -13.76
CA SER A 549 25.39 -15.43 -14.84
C SER A 549 26.19 -15.26 -16.12
N THR A 550 25.48 -15.26 -17.26
CA THR A 550 26.02 -14.86 -18.56
C THR A 550 25.38 -13.59 -19.13
N THR A 551 24.34 -13.07 -18.45
CA THR A 551 23.53 -11.93 -18.92
C THR A 551 23.53 -10.73 -17.97
N ASP A 552 24.05 -10.88 -16.75
CA ASP A 552 24.20 -9.77 -15.82
C ASP A 552 25.14 -8.67 -16.36
N ILE A 553 24.91 -7.45 -15.87
CA ILE A 553 25.55 -6.22 -16.30
C ILE A 553 26.54 -5.79 -15.22
N TYR A 554 27.76 -5.43 -15.60
CA TYR A 554 28.82 -5.05 -14.67
C TYR A 554 29.19 -3.58 -14.83
N ALA A 555 28.29 -2.69 -14.41
CA ALA A 555 28.44 -1.26 -14.62
C ALA A 555 27.80 -0.45 -13.49
N ASP A 556 28.33 0.76 -13.26
CA ASP A 556 27.75 1.72 -12.31
C ASP A 556 26.31 2.06 -12.74
N PRO A 557 25.29 1.87 -11.88
CA PRO A 557 23.92 2.22 -12.22
C PRO A 557 23.71 3.72 -12.42
N LEU A 558 24.61 4.59 -11.97
CA LEU A 558 24.49 6.04 -12.08
C LEU A 558 23.20 6.56 -11.43
N PHE A 559 23.04 6.32 -10.13
CA PHE A 559 21.91 6.87 -9.36
C PHE A 559 21.90 8.41 -9.34
N VAL A 560 20.71 9.00 -9.24
CA VAL A 560 20.50 10.45 -9.08
C VAL A 560 21.14 10.94 -7.79
N ASN A 561 20.77 10.36 -6.64
CA ASN A 561 21.39 10.68 -5.35
C ASN A 561 21.39 9.48 -4.40
N GLN A 562 22.40 8.62 -4.53
CA GLN A 562 22.57 7.43 -3.69
C GLN A 562 22.69 7.74 -2.19
N ASN A 563 23.32 8.86 -1.81
CA ASN A 563 23.53 9.21 -0.40
C ASN A 563 22.23 9.57 0.32
N GLU A 564 21.22 10.04 -0.42
CA GLU A 564 19.87 10.30 0.09
C GLU A 564 18.91 9.13 -0.15
N HIS A 565 19.43 7.98 -0.61
CA HIS A 565 18.65 6.81 -0.99
C HIS A 565 17.65 7.07 -2.14
N ASP A 566 17.92 8.09 -2.98
CA ASP A 566 17.23 8.30 -4.24
C ASP A 566 17.91 7.46 -5.34
N TYR A 567 17.36 6.25 -5.51
CA TYR A 567 17.83 5.26 -6.45
C TYR A 567 17.24 5.39 -7.86
N CYS A 568 16.65 6.55 -8.21
CA CYS A 568 16.32 6.84 -9.60
C CYS A 568 17.60 6.78 -10.46
N LEU A 569 17.52 6.15 -11.64
CA LEU A 569 18.64 6.08 -12.58
C LEU A 569 18.75 7.38 -13.37
N LYS A 570 19.99 7.85 -13.57
CA LYS A 570 20.25 8.95 -14.51
C LYS A 570 19.97 8.49 -15.95
N PRO A 571 19.58 9.40 -16.86
CA PRO A 571 19.20 9.04 -18.24
C PRO A 571 20.27 8.29 -19.05
N ASP A 572 21.54 8.45 -18.69
CA ASP A 572 22.70 7.81 -19.32
C ASP A 572 23.15 6.52 -18.60
N SER A 573 22.36 6.05 -17.63
CA SER A 573 22.63 4.81 -16.91
C SER A 573 22.72 3.61 -17.87
N PRO A 574 23.77 2.78 -17.77
CA PRO A 574 23.91 1.56 -18.56
C PRO A 574 22.88 0.48 -18.17
N CYS A 575 22.18 0.66 -17.05
CA CYS A 575 21.18 -0.27 -16.56
C CYS A 575 19.76 0.07 -17.06
N ILE A 576 19.56 1.22 -17.73
CA ILE A 576 18.32 1.55 -18.42
C ILE A 576 18.16 0.69 -19.68
N GLY A 577 16.99 0.05 -19.83
CA GLY A 577 16.65 -0.76 -21.01
C GLY A 577 17.44 -2.08 -21.13
N ALA A 578 18.26 -2.41 -20.12
CA ALA A 578 19.10 -3.59 -20.10
C ALA A 578 18.48 -4.78 -19.33
N GLY A 579 17.32 -4.56 -18.70
CA GLY A 579 16.56 -5.59 -18.01
C GLY A 579 16.00 -6.63 -18.98
N TYR A 580 15.85 -7.86 -18.50
CA TYR A 580 15.10 -8.91 -19.15
C TYR A 580 13.66 -8.45 -19.40
N THR A 581 13.29 -8.34 -20.67
CA THR A 581 11.90 -8.17 -21.12
C THR A 581 11.40 -9.51 -21.63
N PHE A 582 10.21 -9.95 -21.21
CA PHE A 582 9.60 -11.16 -21.77
C PHE A 582 9.56 -11.05 -23.30
N PRO A 583 10.08 -12.03 -24.05
CA PRO A 583 9.78 -12.12 -25.45
C PRO A 583 8.27 -12.39 -25.56
N ILE A 584 7.52 -11.43 -26.07
CA ILE A 584 6.13 -11.65 -26.48
C ILE A 584 6.21 -12.66 -27.63
N SER A 585 5.93 -13.93 -27.35
CA SER A 585 5.80 -14.93 -28.41
C SER A 585 4.51 -14.60 -29.18
N SER A 586 4.66 -14.32 -30.46
CA SER A 586 3.59 -13.98 -31.40
C SER A 586 2.65 -15.15 -31.74
N GLU A 587 2.50 -16.15 -30.86
CA GLU A 587 1.77 -17.41 -31.15
C GLU A 587 0.65 -17.73 -30.13
N ILE A 588 0.31 -16.85 -29.19
CA ILE A 588 -0.84 -17.04 -28.27
C ILE A 588 -1.77 -15.81 -28.29
N PHE A 589 -2.01 -15.24 -29.47
CA PHE A 589 -3.05 -14.24 -29.70
C PHE A 589 -3.89 -14.57 -30.94
N GLU A 590 -4.30 -15.84 -31.06
CA GLU A 590 -5.52 -16.19 -31.79
C GLU A 590 -6.37 -17.06 -30.86
N GLU A 591 -7.60 -16.62 -30.58
CA GLU A 591 -8.61 -17.20 -29.69
C GLU A 591 -8.48 -16.98 -28.17
N LYS A 592 -8.69 -15.73 -27.69
CA LYS A 592 -9.56 -15.40 -26.51
C LYS A 592 -9.55 -13.94 -26.03
N THR A 593 -9.44 -12.96 -26.92
CA THR A 593 -9.49 -11.53 -26.53
C THR A 593 -10.30 -10.71 -27.54
N THR A 594 -11.61 -10.93 -27.58
CA THR A 594 -12.53 -10.12 -28.40
C THR A 594 -13.72 -9.61 -27.59
N GLU A 595 -13.51 -9.10 -26.37
CA GLU A 595 -14.58 -8.30 -25.71
C GLU A 595 -14.16 -7.25 -24.66
N SER A 596 -12.87 -6.98 -24.38
CA SER A 596 -12.51 -6.01 -23.33
C SER A 596 -11.35 -5.03 -23.60
N ILE A 597 -10.76 -5.00 -24.80
CA ILE A 597 -9.58 -4.14 -25.08
C ILE A 597 -9.86 -2.99 -26.07
N GLU A 598 -10.94 -3.01 -26.84
CA GLU A 598 -11.18 -1.96 -27.87
C GLU A 598 -11.53 -0.55 -27.34
N SER A 599 -11.75 -0.34 -26.04
CA SER A 599 -12.18 0.96 -25.51
C SER A 599 -11.07 1.85 -24.94
N ASN A 600 -9.91 1.30 -24.56
CA ASN A 600 -8.85 2.09 -23.91
C ASN A 600 -7.65 2.43 -24.82
N GLU A 601 -7.34 1.65 -25.87
CA GLU A 601 -6.24 1.98 -26.78
C GLU A 601 -6.56 3.11 -27.78
N ILE A 602 -7.84 3.31 -28.12
CA ILE A 602 -8.26 4.37 -29.05
C ILE A 602 -8.09 5.78 -28.43
N ILE A 603 -8.10 5.89 -27.10
CA ILE A 603 -8.04 7.18 -26.39
C ILE A 603 -6.58 7.64 -26.21
N THR A 604 -5.65 6.73 -25.89
CA THR A 604 -4.22 7.06 -25.71
C THR A 604 -3.51 7.35 -27.03
N GLU A 605 -3.79 6.59 -28.10
CA GLU A 605 -3.20 6.89 -29.42
C GLU A 605 -3.73 8.20 -30.02
N SER A 606 -5.00 8.55 -29.75
CA SER A 606 -5.61 9.82 -30.16
C SER A 606 -4.94 11.03 -29.49
N ILE A 607 -4.61 10.92 -28.19
CA ILE A 607 -4.00 12.01 -27.42
C ILE A 607 -2.52 12.21 -27.83
N GLU A 608 -1.75 11.13 -27.96
CA GLU A 608 -0.34 11.22 -28.37
C GLU A 608 -0.19 11.67 -29.84
N SER A 609 -1.07 11.21 -30.73
CA SER A 609 -1.10 11.66 -32.14
C SER A 609 -1.44 13.15 -32.27
N ASN A 610 -2.38 13.65 -31.47
CA ASN A 610 -2.76 15.07 -31.45
C ASN A 610 -1.65 15.94 -30.86
N GLU A 611 -0.95 15.50 -29.82
CA GLU A 611 0.15 16.27 -29.23
C GLU A 611 1.36 16.35 -30.18
N LYS A 612 1.69 15.26 -30.89
CA LYS A 612 2.74 15.25 -31.92
C LYS A 612 2.40 16.15 -33.09
N THR A 613 1.13 16.15 -33.51
CA THR A 613 0.63 16.99 -34.61
C THR A 613 0.65 18.47 -34.22
N ILE A 614 0.21 18.83 -33.01
CA ILE A 614 0.26 20.20 -32.48
C ILE A 614 1.70 20.70 -32.34
N LYS A 615 2.61 19.88 -31.79
CA LYS A 615 4.04 20.23 -31.69
C LYS A 615 4.69 20.40 -33.06
N SER A 616 4.30 19.59 -34.05
CA SER A 616 4.77 19.71 -35.45
C SER A 616 4.26 21.00 -36.11
N ILE A 617 2.99 21.35 -35.91
CA ILE A 617 2.39 22.59 -36.42
C ILE A 617 3.03 23.83 -35.77
N ILE A 618 3.28 23.80 -34.46
CA ILE A 618 3.96 24.90 -33.75
C ILE A 618 5.41 25.06 -34.26
N ARG A 619 6.14 23.96 -34.47
CA ARG A 619 7.51 24.01 -35.04
C ARG A 619 7.50 24.55 -36.47
N ALA A 620 6.54 24.14 -37.31
CA ALA A 620 6.38 24.65 -38.67
C ALA A 620 6.02 26.15 -38.68
N PHE A 621 5.16 26.58 -37.75
CA PHE A 621 4.77 27.98 -37.59
C PHE A 621 5.95 28.85 -37.13
N VAL A 622 6.74 28.40 -36.15
CA VAL A 622 7.96 29.09 -35.69
C VAL A 622 9.03 29.14 -36.79
N TYR A 623 9.17 28.08 -37.59
CA TYR A 623 10.09 28.04 -38.72
C TYR A 623 9.70 29.03 -39.83
N GLN A 624 8.42 29.11 -40.18
CA GLN A 624 7.94 30.06 -41.20
C GLN A 624 7.99 31.52 -40.69
N MET A 625 7.69 31.77 -39.42
CA MET A 625 7.87 33.09 -38.79
C MET A 625 9.33 33.54 -38.80
N ARG A 626 10.29 32.65 -38.52
CA ARG A 626 11.72 32.96 -38.62
C ARG A 626 12.15 33.26 -40.06
N LYS A 627 11.59 32.56 -41.04
CA LYS A 627 11.86 32.78 -42.46
C LYS A 627 11.26 34.10 -42.98
N PHE A 628 10.11 34.51 -42.44
CA PHE A 628 9.46 35.78 -42.77
C PHE A 628 10.20 36.97 -42.13
N LEU A 629 10.74 36.81 -40.92
CA LEU A 629 11.56 37.81 -40.24
C LEU A 629 13.02 37.88 -40.75
N SER A 630 13.47 36.92 -41.56
CA SER A 630 14.83 36.89 -42.12
C SER A 630 14.93 37.42 -43.56
N VAL A 631 13.85 37.98 -44.12
CA VAL A 631 13.86 38.65 -45.43
C VAL A 631 13.54 40.13 -45.22
N ASP A 632 14.54 40.89 -44.79
CA ASP A 632 14.86 42.24 -45.31
C ASP A 632 16.00 42.88 -44.49
N THR A 633 17.22 42.73 -44.99
CA THR A 633 18.29 43.73 -44.85
C THR A 633 19.10 43.76 -46.15
N SER A 634 18.48 44.21 -47.25
CA SER A 634 19.15 44.89 -48.39
C SER A 634 18.17 45.06 -49.56
N GLU A 635 17.49 46.20 -49.60
CA GLU A 635 17.60 47.24 -50.65
C GLU A 635 16.54 48.33 -50.45
#